data_AF-A0A2W7PSB5-F1
#
_entry.id   AF-A0A2W7PSB5-F1
#
_cell.length_a   1.000
_cell.length_b   1.000
_cell.length_c   1.000
_cell.angle_alpha   90.00
_cell.angle_beta   90.00
_cell.angle_gamma   90.00
#
_symmetry.space_group_name_H-M   'P 1'
#
loop_
_entity.id
_entity.type
_entity.pdbx_description
1 polymer ?
#
loop_
_entity_poly.entity_id
_entity_poly.type
_entity_poly.pdbx_seq_one_letter_code
_entity_poly.pdbx_strand_id
1 'polypeptide(L)'
;MNHTAITEYLNFRQQIDQTVTRLEKIYQPHLHCAKGCDQCCFSFRVFPVEWFAIAGQLNKHFETINKDQPIGELEKCLFLKNHACTIYPHRPIICRTHGLPLLSMNETGTEWELNICELNFTEADDDSFDDDNLIEQDTLNSELFQINKRFIADNPQLNLSEFDLIPLKALV
;
A
#
# COMPACT_ATOMS: atom_id res chain seq x y z
N MET A 1 8.15 17.45 13.18
CA MET A 1 8.19 16.00 12.86
C MET A 1 9.62 15.67 12.45
N ASN A 2 10.22 14.62 13.00
CA ASN A 2 11.51 14.15 12.48
C ASN A 2 11.28 13.66 11.03
N HIS A 3 11.98 14.26 10.07
CA HIS A 3 11.76 13.98 8.64
C HIS A 3 12.49 12.73 8.15
N THR A 4 13.31 12.09 9.00
CA THR A 4 14.19 10.99 8.62
C THR A 4 13.40 9.74 8.20
N ALA A 5 12.49 9.24 9.04
CA ALA A 5 11.68 8.06 8.72
C ALA A 5 10.68 8.28 7.56
N ILE A 6 10.16 9.51 7.40
CA ILE A 6 9.33 9.85 6.23
C ILE A 6 10.17 9.81 4.95
N THR A 7 11.41 10.31 4.99
CA THR A 7 12.33 10.25 3.85
C THR A 7 12.69 8.79 3.52
N GLU A 8 12.95 7.98 4.54
CA GLU A 8 13.18 6.54 4.41
C GLU A 8 11.99 5.84 3.74
N TYR A 9 10.77 6.12 4.20
CA TYR A 9 9.54 5.62 3.56
C TYR A 9 9.41 6.05 2.11
N LEU A 10 9.68 7.31 1.79
CA LEU A 10 9.57 7.81 0.42
C LEU A 10 10.60 7.16 -0.51
N ASN A 11 11.81 6.90 -0.02
CA ASN A 11 12.85 6.15 -0.74
C ASN A 11 12.44 4.69 -0.96
N PHE A 12 11.91 4.03 0.08
CA PHE A 12 11.42 2.67 -0.02
C PHE A 12 10.25 2.56 -1.01
N ARG A 13 9.31 3.51 -0.96
CA ARG A 13 8.21 3.62 -1.93
C ARG A 13 8.74 3.79 -3.37
N GLN A 14 9.81 4.57 -3.57
CA GLN A 14 10.43 4.73 -4.88
C GLN A 14 11.06 3.42 -5.39
N GLN A 15 11.67 2.62 -4.51
CA GLN A 15 12.19 1.29 -4.87
C GLN A 15 11.06 0.35 -5.29
N ILE A 16 9.95 0.35 -4.54
CA ILE A 16 8.73 -0.40 -4.91
C ILE A 16 8.22 0.06 -6.27
N ASP A 17 8.21 1.37 -6.56
CA ASP A 17 7.77 1.89 -7.86
C ASP A 17 8.63 1.37 -9.03
N GLN A 18 9.93 1.16 -8.81
CA GLN A 18 10.82 0.57 -9.82
C GLN A 18 10.46 -0.90 -10.05
N THR A 19 10.22 -1.66 -8.99
CA THR A 19 9.76 -3.06 -9.08
C THR A 19 8.40 -3.16 -9.78
N VAL A 20 7.43 -2.36 -9.35
CA VAL A 20 6.09 -2.26 -9.97
C VAL A 20 6.20 -1.94 -11.45
N THR A 21 6.98 -0.92 -11.83
CA THR A 21 7.17 -0.54 -13.24
C THR A 21 7.78 -1.68 -14.07
N ARG A 22 8.68 -2.48 -13.48
CA ARG A 22 9.28 -3.63 -14.14
C ARG A 22 8.23 -4.74 -14.36
N LEU A 23 7.48 -5.08 -13.31
CA LEU A 23 6.44 -6.12 -13.39
C LEU A 23 5.29 -5.70 -14.30
N GLU A 24 4.90 -4.43 -14.30
CA GLU A 24 3.90 -3.89 -15.20
C GLU A 24 4.28 -4.08 -16.68
N LYS A 25 5.58 -4.02 -17.01
CA LYS A 25 6.07 -4.29 -18.36
C LYS A 25 6.03 -5.78 -18.70
N ILE A 26 6.35 -6.64 -17.74
CA ILE A 26 6.33 -8.10 -17.93
C ILE A 26 4.89 -8.56 -18.18
N TYR A 27 3.95 -8.09 -17.36
CA TYR A 27 2.55 -8.49 -17.41
C TYR A 27 1.66 -7.57 -18.24
N GLN A 28 2.23 -6.68 -19.05
CA GLN A 28 1.45 -5.73 -19.87
C GLN A 28 0.29 -6.39 -20.66
N PRO A 29 0.43 -7.61 -21.21
CA PRO A 29 -0.68 -8.28 -21.90
C PRO A 29 -1.86 -8.67 -20.99
N HIS A 30 -1.61 -8.84 -19.69
CA HIS A 30 -2.60 -9.28 -18.69
C HIS A 30 -3.11 -8.14 -17.82
N LEU A 31 -2.36 -7.04 -17.65
CA LEU A 31 -2.76 -5.97 -16.73
C LEU A 31 -3.83 -5.06 -17.31
N HIS A 32 -5.01 -5.10 -16.70
CA HIS A 32 -6.07 -4.09 -16.85
C HIS A 32 -5.95 -2.96 -15.83
N CYS A 33 -5.26 -3.21 -14.71
CA CYS A 33 -5.05 -2.23 -13.66
C CYS A 33 -4.20 -1.05 -14.17
N ALA A 34 -4.78 0.14 -14.17
CA ALA A 34 -4.12 1.40 -14.48
C ALA A 34 -4.87 2.54 -13.79
N LYS A 35 -4.35 3.76 -13.89
CA LYS A 35 -5.12 4.96 -13.48
C LYS A 35 -6.44 4.99 -14.26
N GLY A 36 -7.57 4.88 -13.57
CA GLY A 36 -8.90 4.77 -14.19
C GLY A 36 -9.61 3.43 -13.91
N CYS A 37 -8.87 2.40 -13.50
CA CYS A 37 -9.44 1.15 -12.98
C CYS A 37 -9.81 1.34 -11.50
N ASP A 38 -11.06 1.07 -11.13
CA ASP A 38 -11.60 1.40 -9.80
C ASP A 38 -12.45 0.30 -9.13
N GLN A 39 -12.50 -0.88 -9.75
CA GLN A 39 -13.30 -2.00 -9.26
C GLN A 39 -12.85 -2.41 -7.85
N CYS A 40 -11.54 -2.45 -7.59
CA CYS A 40 -10.91 -2.80 -6.32
C CYS A 40 -10.59 -1.60 -5.40
N CYS A 41 -11.01 -0.37 -5.74
CA CYS A 41 -10.68 0.83 -4.96
C CYS A 41 -11.55 0.96 -3.69
N PHE A 42 -11.15 0.31 -2.61
CA PHE A 42 -11.82 0.34 -1.30
C PHE A 42 -11.02 1.10 -0.24
N SER A 43 -11.69 1.46 0.85
CA SER A 43 -11.09 2.08 2.02
C SER A 43 -10.43 1.01 2.88
N PHE A 44 -9.25 1.31 3.42
CA PHE A 44 -8.47 0.44 4.29
C PHE A 44 -7.65 1.29 5.25
N ARG A 45 -6.86 0.63 6.10
CA ARG A 45 -5.98 1.26 7.07
C ARG A 45 -4.52 1.11 6.62
N VAL A 46 -3.70 2.10 6.97
CA VAL A 46 -2.27 2.13 6.63
C VAL A 46 -1.45 2.43 7.87
N PHE A 47 -0.16 2.12 7.83
CA PHE A 47 0.72 2.50 8.92
C PHE A 47 0.83 4.02 9.08
N PRO A 48 1.06 4.53 10.30
CA PRO A 48 1.27 5.94 10.59
C PRO A 48 2.26 6.62 9.64
N VAL A 49 3.41 6.01 9.35
CA VAL A 49 4.40 6.61 8.44
C VAL A 49 3.84 6.88 7.04
N GLU A 50 3.03 5.96 6.49
CA GLU A 50 2.39 6.15 5.18
C GLU A 50 1.36 7.28 5.24
N TRP A 51 0.53 7.26 6.29
CA TRP A 51 -0.54 8.23 6.47
C TRP A 51 0.02 9.65 6.57
N PHE A 52 1.05 9.86 7.39
CA PHE A 52 1.69 11.18 7.55
C PHE A 52 2.46 11.60 6.31
N ALA A 53 3.08 10.66 5.58
CA ALA A 53 3.70 10.97 4.29
C ALA A 53 2.66 11.48 3.28
N ILE A 54 1.49 10.83 3.19
CA ILE A 54 0.39 11.27 2.34
C ILE A 54 -0.13 12.64 2.80
N ALA A 55 -0.41 12.80 4.10
CA ALA A 55 -0.88 14.06 4.66
C ALA A 55 0.05 15.24 4.31
N GLY A 56 1.36 15.06 4.45
CA GLY A 56 2.37 16.05 4.08
C GLY A 56 2.33 16.41 2.59
N GLN A 57 2.17 15.42 1.70
CA GLN A 57 2.02 15.68 0.26
C GLN A 57 0.71 16.39 -0.11
N LEU A 58 -0.32 16.27 0.72
CA LEU A 58 -1.57 17.01 0.60
C LEU A 58 -1.55 18.37 1.31
N ASN A 59 -0.40 18.79 1.87
CA ASN A 59 -0.25 19.99 2.70
C ASN A 59 -1.24 20.04 3.89
N LYS A 60 -1.63 18.87 4.41
CA LYS A 60 -2.51 18.75 5.58
C LYS A 60 -1.69 18.62 6.85
N HIS A 61 -2.15 19.31 7.89
CA HIS A 61 -1.55 19.27 9.21
C HIS A 61 -2.58 18.72 10.19
N PHE A 62 -2.15 17.80 11.06
CA PHE A 62 -3.03 17.13 12.01
C PHE A 62 -2.40 17.16 13.39
N GLU A 63 -3.19 17.61 14.37
CA GLU A 63 -2.80 17.63 15.79
C GLU A 63 -3.22 16.33 16.50
N THR A 64 -4.32 15.72 16.04
CA THR A 64 -4.86 14.46 16.57
C THR A 64 -5.38 13.59 15.43
N ILE A 65 -5.32 12.28 15.61
CA ILE A 65 -5.83 11.29 14.64
C ILE A 65 -6.78 10.34 15.36
N ASN A 66 -8.00 10.22 14.83
CA ASN A 66 -8.93 9.20 15.29
C ASN A 66 -8.69 7.88 14.53
N LYS A 67 -7.83 7.03 15.09
CA LYS A 67 -7.57 5.69 14.55
C LYS A 67 -8.76 4.73 14.72
N ASP A 68 -9.71 5.04 15.59
CA ASP A 68 -10.84 4.17 15.90
C ASP A 68 -12.02 4.39 14.93
N GLN A 69 -11.87 5.23 13.90
CA GLN A 69 -12.92 5.43 12.91
C GLN A 69 -13.22 4.10 12.19
N PRO A 70 -14.47 3.60 12.26
CA PRO A 70 -14.83 2.32 11.66
C PRO A 70 -14.71 2.42 10.13
N ILE A 71 -14.22 1.38 9.46
CA ILE A 71 -14.26 1.27 8.00
C ILE A 71 -15.25 0.17 7.66
N GLY A 72 -16.21 0.44 6.76
CA GLY A 72 -17.07 -0.62 6.25
C GLY A 72 -16.29 -1.51 5.30
N GLU A 73 -16.50 -2.84 5.36
CA GLU A 73 -15.76 -3.85 4.57
C GLU A 73 -15.75 -3.59 3.05
N LEU A 74 -16.71 -2.83 2.53
CA LEU A 74 -16.84 -2.50 1.10
C LEU A 74 -17.00 -1.00 0.84
N GLU A 75 -16.56 -0.16 1.77
CA GLU A 75 -16.59 1.30 1.60
C GLU A 75 -15.62 1.70 0.48
N LYS A 76 -16.13 2.32 -0.61
CA LYS A 76 -15.26 2.84 -1.68
C LYS A 76 -14.27 3.87 -1.12
N CYS A 77 -13.07 3.88 -1.68
CA CYS A 77 -12.03 4.82 -1.25
C CYS A 77 -12.47 6.28 -1.46
N LEU A 78 -12.38 7.12 -0.43
CA LEU A 78 -12.79 8.53 -0.49
C LEU A 78 -11.95 9.38 -1.47
N PHE A 79 -10.77 8.89 -1.85
CA PHE A 79 -9.94 9.53 -2.85
C PHE A 79 -10.33 9.17 -4.29
N LEU A 80 -11.23 8.20 -4.50
CA LEU A 80 -11.76 7.85 -5.81
C LEU A 80 -12.80 8.89 -6.24
N LYS A 81 -12.48 9.67 -7.27
CA LYS A 81 -13.40 10.65 -7.88
C LYS A 81 -13.42 10.44 -9.38
N ASN A 82 -14.60 10.27 -9.96
CA ASN A 82 -14.78 10.05 -11.40
C ASN A 82 -13.85 8.95 -11.93
N HIS A 83 -13.85 7.78 -11.27
CA HIS A 83 -12.99 6.63 -11.59
C HIS A 83 -11.47 6.86 -11.44
N ALA A 84 -11.03 8.00 -10.89
CA ALA A 84 -9.61 8.32 -10.71
C ALA A 84 -9.25 8.58 -9.25
N CYS A 85 -8.14 8.00 -8.80
CA CYS A 85 -7.58 8.31 -7.49
C CYS A 85 -6.97 9.72 -7.49
N THR A 86 -7.46 10.60 -6.61
CA THR A 86 -6.98 11.97 -6.47
C THR A 86 -5.59 12.07 -5.85
N ILE A 87 -5.11 11.00 -5.21
CA ILE A 87 -3.78 10.89 -4.62
C ILE A 87 -2.90 9.85 -5.34
N TYR A 88 -3.18 9.56 -6.62
CA TYR A 88 -2.52 8.47 -7.36
C TYR A 88 -0.97 8.45 -7.24
N PRO A 89 -0.24 9.59 -7.34
CA PRO A 89 1.21 9.62 -7.17
C PRO A 89 1.69 9.41 -5.72
N HIS A 90 0.79 9.49 -4.76
CA HIS A 90 1.04 9.44 -3.32
C HIS A 90 0.47 8.17 -2.68
N ARG A 91 -0.07 7.24 -3.48
CA ARG A 91 -0.69 6.00 -3.01
C ARG A 91 0.22 5.24 -2.02
N PRO A 92 -0.35 4.64 -0.97
CA PRO A 92 0.39 3.77 -0.04
C PRO A 92 0.85 2.49 -0.74
N ILE A 93 1.72 1.73 -0.07
CA ILE A 93 2.36 0.54 -0.65
C ILE A 93 1.32 -0.49 -1.13
N ILE A 94 0.31 -0.79 -0.31
CA ILE A 94 -0.77 -1.72 -0.68
C ILE A 94 -1.45 -1.34 -2.01
N CYS A 95 -1.69 -0.05 -2.25
CA CYS A 95 -2.29 0.42 -3.50
C CYS A 95 -1.35 0.36 -4.72
N ARG A 96 -0.03 0.28 -4.50
CA ARG A 96 0.97 0.22 -5.57
C ARG A 96 1.22 -1.21 -6.02
N THR A 97 1.21 -2.14 -5.08
CA THR A 97 1.42 -3.56 -5.34
C THR A 97 0.12 -4.27 -5.74
N HIS A 98 -1.05 -3.74 -5.35
CA HIS A 98 -2.33 -4.32 -5.70
C HIS A 98 -2.53 -4.45 -7.22
N GLY A 99 -2.94 -5.64 -7.65
CA GLY A 99 -3.11 -5.99 -9.05
C GLY A 99 -1.94 -6.78 -9.64
N LEU A 100 -0.77 -6.76 -9.00
CA LEU A 100 0.39 -7.58 -9.37
C LEU A 100 0.39 -8.92 -8.61
N PRO A 101 1.16 -9.92 -9.04
CA PRO A 101 1.31 -11.19 -8.32
C PRO A 101 2.06 -10.98 -7.01
N LEU A 102 1.45 -11.34 -5.89
CA LEU A 102 2.01 -11.19 -4.55
C LEU A 102 2.23 -12.56 -3.94
N LEU A 103 3.44 -12.84 -3.48
CA LEU A 103 3.78 -14.03 -2.74
C LEU A 103 3.81 -13.71 -1.24
N SER A 104 3.05 -14.44 -0.45
CA SER A 104 3.00 -14.29 1.01
C SER A 104 2.88 -15.64 1.68
N MET A 105 3.36 -15.75 2.92
CA MET A 105 3.09 -16.91 3.74
C MET A 105 1.60 -16.93 4.13
N ASN A 106 0.99 -18.11 4.15
CA ASN A 106 -0.38 -18.28 4.61
C ASN A 106 -0.54 -17.93 6.10
N GLU A 107 -1.78 -17.82 6.57
CA GLU A 107 -2.08 -17.42 7.96
C GLU A 107 -1.43 -18.34 9.02
N THR A 108 -1.20 -19.61 8.69
CA THR A 108 -0.58 -20.59 9.61
C THR A 108 0.94 -20.56 9.60
N GLY A 109 1.57 -19.84 8.66
CA GLY A 109 3.02 -19.77 8.55
C GLY A 109 3.67 -21.01 7.93
N THR A 110 2.90 -21.84 7.22
CA THR A 110 3.34 -23.19 6.80
C THR A 110 3.58 -23.31 5.31
N GLU A 111 2.91 -22.51 4.49
CA GLU A 111 2.94 -22.60 3.04
C GLU A 111 2.97 -21.22 2.40
N TRP A 112 3.66 -21.12 1.26
CA TRP A 112 3.65 -19.92 0.43
C TRP A 112 2.40 -19.90 -0.45
N GLU A 113 1.72 -18.76 -0.48
CA GLU A 113 0.52 -18.51 -1.28
C GLU A 113 0.79 -17.40 -2.30
N LEU A 114 0.48 -17.71 -3.56
CA LEU A 114 0.49 -16.75 -4.65
C LEU A 114 -0.89 -16.10 -4.79
N ASN A 115 -0.98 -14.82 -4.48
CA ASN A 115 -2.17 -14.00 -4.63
C ASN A 115 -2.11 -13.23 -5.96
N ILE A 116 -3.04 -13.53 -6.87
CA ILE A 116 -3.18 -12.86 -8.17
C ILE A 116 -4.52 -12.14 -8.28
N CYS A 117 -4.54 -11.06 -9.06
CA CYS A 117 -5.78 -10.34 -9.35
C CYS A 117 -6.55 -11.07 -10.45
N GLU A 118 -7.71 -11.63 -10.12
CA GLU A 118 -8.60 -12.32 -11.08
C GLU A 118 -9.06 -11.44 -12.25
N LEU A 119 -9.04 -10.11 -12.08
CA LEU A 119 -9.40 -9.17 -13.13
C LEU A 119 -8.26 -8.91 -14.11
N ASN A 120 -7.01 -9.07 -13.69
CA ASN A 120 -5.84 -8.94 -14.56
C ASN A 120 -5.51 -10.30 -15.20
N PHE A 121 -5.38 -11.33 -14.38
CA PHE A 121 -4.86 -12.62 -14.79
C PHE A 121 -5.98 -13.59 -15.19
N THR A 122 -6.84 -13.16 -16.11
CA THR A 122 -7.99 -13.95 -16.59
C THR A 122 -7.59 -15.14 -17.48
N GLU A 123 -6.43 -15.06 -18.12
CA GLU A 123 -5.88 -16.06 -19.04
C GLU A 123 -4.49 -16.55 -18.61
N ALA A 124 -4.07 -16.27 -17.36
CA ALA A 124 -2.78 -16.73 -16.86
C ALA A 124 -2.84 -18.19 -16.41
N ASP A 125 -1.73 -18.90 -16.59
CA ASP A 125 -1.49 -20.25 -16.07
C ASP A 125 -0.35 -20.24 -15.04
N ASP A 126 -0.10 -21.38 -14.41
CA ASP A 126 0.93 -21.52 -13.37
C ASP A 126 2.35 -21.18 -13.90
N ASP A 127 2.60 -21.40 -15.20
CA ASP A 127 3.88 -21.09 -15.86
C ASP A 127 4.08 -19.58 -16.11
N SER A 128 3.05 -18.76 -15.85
CA SER A 128 3.10 -17.30 -15.97
C SER A 128 3.79 -16.61 -14.79
N PHE A 129 4.10 -17.35 -13.72
CA PHE A 129 4.65 -16.81 -12.47
C PHE A 129 5.94 -17.54 -12.07
N ASP A 130 6.97 -16.76 -11.79
CA ASP A 130 8.30 -17.20 -11.34
C ASP A 130 8.81 -16.27 -10.23
N ASP A 131 9.86 -16.70 -9.53
CA ASP A 131 10.42 -15.93 -8.41
C ASP A 131 10.96 -14.55 -8.83
N ASP A 132 11.31 -14.37 -10.11
CA ASP A 132 11.82 -13.11 -10.65
C ASP A 132 10.70 -12.14 -11.06
N ASN A 133 9.45 -12.59 -11.17
CA ASN A 133 8.32 -11.81 -11.67
C ASN A 133 7.18 -11.61 -10.65
N LEU A 134 7.41 -11.94 -9.38
CA LEU A 134 6.47 -11.71 -8.28
C LEU A 134 6.98 -10.67 -7.27
N ILE A 135 6.09 -10.25 -6.36
CA ILE A 135 6.44 -9.41 -5.21
C ILE A 135 6.35 -10.25 -3.94
N GLU A 136 7.46 -10.40 -3.23
CA GLU A 136 7.46 -10.94 -1.86
C GLU A 136 6.82 -9.95 -0.88
N GLN A 137 5.53 -10.15 -0.61
CA GLN A 137 4.73 -9.22 0.16
C GLN A 137 5.18 -9.14 1.63
N ASP A 138 5.59 -10.26 2.22
CA ASP A 138 6.04 -10.29 3.62
C ASP A 138 7.35 -9.52 3.82
N THR A 139 8.24 -9.57 2.85
CA THR A 139 9.46 -8.76 2.81
C THR A 139 9.10 -7.28 2.78
N LEU A 140 8.18 -6.86 1.90
CA LEU A 140 7.74 -5.46 1.85
C LEU A 140 7.05 -5.00 3.14
N ASN A 141 6.18 -5.83 3.70
CA ASN A 141 5.47 -5.54 4.94
C ASN A 141 6.43 -5.42 6.13
N SER A 142 7.44 -6.29 6.19
CA SER A 142 8.47 -6.27 7.23
C SER A 142 9.29 -4.99 7.17
N GLU A 143 9.76 -4.60 5.98
CA GLU A 143 10.50 -3.34 5.77
C GLU A 143 9.63 -2.12 6.10
N LEU A 144 8.36 -2.10 5.65
CA LEU A 144 7.43 -1.02 5.99
C LEU A 144 7.19 -0.92 7.51
N PHE A 145 6.95 -2.05 8.17
CA PHE A 145 6.74 -2.09 9.62
C PHE A 145 7.97 -1.58 10.37
N GLN A 146 9.15 -1.96 9.88
CA GLN A 146 10.40 -1.43 10.38
C GLN A 146 10.39 0.11 10.28
N ILE A 147 10.28 0.68 9.08
CA ILE A 147 10.27 2.16 8.89
C ILE A 147 9.21 2.84 9.78
N ASN A 148 8.01 2.25 9.88
CA ASN A 148 6.95 2.73 10.76
C ASN A 148 7.38 2.77 12.24
N LYS A 149 8.05 1.74 12.73
CA LYS A 149 8.56 1.68 14.11
C LYS A 149 9.53 2.83 14.41
N ARG A 150 10.43 3.18 13.45
CA ARG A 150 11.30 4.36 13.60
C ARG A 150 10.48 5.64 13.64
N PHE A 151 9.53 5.78 12.72
CA PHE A 151 8.66 6.95 12.67
C PHE A 151 7.92 7.18 14.00
N ILE A 152 7.40 6.12 14.63
CA ILE A 152 6.75 6.22 15.94
C ILE A 152 7.74 6.60 17.05
N ALA A 153 8.91 5.95 17.10
CA ALA A 153 9.95 6.27 18.08
C ALA A 153 10.42 7.74 17.99
N ASP A 154 10.48 8.28 16.77
CA ASP A 154 10.85 9.66 16.47
C ASP A 154 9.75 10.70 16.77
N ASN A 155 8.51 10.25 16.98
CA ASN A 155 7.35 11.14 17.15
C ASN A 155 6.46 10.71 18.34
N PRO A 156 7.01 10.61 19.57
CA PRO A 156 6.27 10.16 20.75
C PRO A 156 5.06 11.04 21.10
N GLN A 157 5.08 12.31 20.68
CA GLN A 157 3.97 13.25 20.87
C GLN A 157 2.67 12.87 20.14
N LEU A 158 2.73 11.96 19.15
CA LEU A 158 1.56 11.53 18.39
C LEU A 158 0.66 10.55 19.16
N ASN A 159 1.16 9.97 20.26
CA ASN A 159 0.43 8.96 21.06
C ASN A 159 -0.11 7.79 20.21
N LEU A 160 0.72 7.32 19.27
CA LEU A 160 0.46 6.16 18.41
C LEU A 160 1.45 5.04 18.72
N SER A 161 1.01 3.80 18.52
CA SER A 161 1.83 2.59 18.60
C SER A 161 2.37 2.18 17.23
N GLU A 162 3.49 1.45 17.19
CA GLU A 162 3.99 0.79 15.97
C GLU A 162 3.01 -0.21 15.34
N PHE A 163 2.03 -0.70 16.12
CA PHE A 163 0.98 -1.62 15.65
C PHE A 163 -0.31 -0.90 15.23
N ASP A 164 -0.38 0.43 15.40
CA ASP A 164 -1.56 1.17 14.97
C ASP A 164 -1.68 1.19 13.45
N LEU A 165 -2.90 1.04 12.95
CA LEU A 165 -3.25 1.26 11.56
C LEU A 165 -4.32 2.35 11.48
N ILE A 166 -4.01 3.41 10.74
CA ILE A 166 -4.84 4.61 10.61
C ILE A 166 -5.73 4.47 9.38
N PRO A 167 -7.05 4.65 9.50
CA PRO A 167 -7.94 4.66 8.36
C PRO A 167 -7.55 5.78 7.39
N LEU A 168 -7.40 5.48 6.10
CA LEU A 168 -7.08 6.50 5.09
C LEU A 168 -8.11 7.63 5.06
N LYS A 169 -9.36 7.35 5.41
CA LYS A 169 -10.41 8.38 5.51
C LYS A 169 -10.20 9.42 6.59
N ALA A 170 -9.32 9.18 7.57
CA ALA A 170 -8.95 10.23 8.52
C ALA A 170 -8.20 11.40 7.84
N LEU A 171 -7.75 11.23 6.59
CA LEU A 171 -7.12 12.31 5.81
C LEU A 171 -8.11 13.35 5.30
N VAL A 172 -9.42 13.13 5.32
CA VAL A 172 -10.44 14.02 4.71
C VAL A 172 -11.41 14.61 5.70
#